data_AF-A0AA35WSF7-F1
#
_entry.id   AF-A0AA35WSF7-F1
#
_cell.length_a   1.000
_cell.length_b   1.000
_cell.length_c   1.000
_cell.angle_alpha   90.00
_cell.angle_beta   90.00
_cell.angle_gamma   90.00
#
_symmetry.space_group_name_H-M   'P 1'
#
loop_
_entity.id
_entity.type
_entity.pdbx_description
1 polymer ?
#
loop_
_entity_poly.entity_id
_entity_poly.type
_entity_poly.pdbx_seq_one_letter_code
_entity_poly.pdbx_strand_id
1 'polypeptide(L)'
;CKPGISCARNQRVNPQTCQCECAKRPQCSRFQDFNPRTCRCECENRPCPRNQVLNPKTCQCSCKPGIRCSRNQRVNPHTCQCECDKKPRCSKYEVFNPYACQCECQGKWCPG
;
A
#
# COMPACT_ATOMS: atom_id res chain seq x y z
N CYS A 1 -32.05 -28.13 -14.65
CA CYS A 1 -30.81 -28.19 -13.83
C CYS A 1 -30.90 -29.34 -12.84
N LYS A 2 -29.76 -29.94 -12.46
CA LYS A 2 -29.76 -31.01 -11.45
C LYS A 2 -30.24 -30.44 -10.10
N PRO A 3 -31.14 -31.12 -9.38
CA PRO A 3 -31.48 -30.76 -8.01
C PRO A 3 -30.22 -30.75 -7.13
N GLY A 4 -30.06 -29.75 -6.27
CA GLY A 4 -28.93 -29.66 -5.33
C GLY A 4 -27.75 -28.79 -5.75
N ILE A 5 -27.83 -28.04 -6.86
CA ILE A 5 -26.83 -27.01 -7.17
C ILE A 5 -26.94 -25.88 -6.13
N SER A 6 -25.88 -25.70 -5.34
CA SER A 6 -25.73 -24.59 -4.41
C SER A 6 -24.63 -23.65 -4.90
N CYS A 7 -24.96 -22.36 -5.02
CA CYS A 7 -24.03 -21.34 -5.46
C CYS A 7 -23.44 -20.56 -4.29
N ALA A 8 -22.31 -19.89 -4.52
CA ALA A 8 -21.75 -18.94 -3.56
C ALA A 8 -22.73 -17.77 -3.30
N ARG A 9 -22.56 -17.08 -2.17
CA ARG A 9 -23.47 -16.03 -1.66
C ARG A 9 -23.87 -14.95 -2.69
N ASN A 10 -23.04 -14.66 -3.70
CA ASN A 10 -23.28 -13.63 -4.71
C ASN A 10 -23.63 -14.18 -6.11
N GLN A 11 -23.77 -15.49 -6.22
CA GLN A 11 -24.05 -16.20 -7.46
C GLN A 11 -25.47 -16.78 -7.43
N ARG A 12 -26.04 -17.00 -8.60
CA ARG A 12 -27.32 -17.67 -8.80
C ARG A 12 -27.16 -18.72 -9.88
N VAL A 13 -27.98 -19.76 -9.80
CA VAL A 13 -28.06 -20.76 -10.87
C VAL A 13 -28.67 -20.09 -12.09
N ASN A 14 -27.93 -20.08 -13.20
CA ASN A 14 -28.50 -19.74 -14.49
C ASN A 14 -29.35 -20.94 -14.96
N PRO A 15 -30.67 -20.77 -15.19
CA PRO A 15 -31.56 -21.88 -15.51
C PRO A 15 -31.32 -22.50 -16.90
N GLN A 16 -30.65 -21.77 -17.80
CA GLN A 16 -30.33 -22.23 -19.16
C GLN A 16 -29.02 -23.03 -19.19
N THR A 17 -27.97 -22.51 -18.54
CA THR A 17 -26.64 -23.17 -18.51
C THR A 17 -26.49 -24.16 -17.37
N CYS A 18 -27.34 -24.04 -16.34
CA CYS A 18 -27.25 -24.76 -15.08
C CYS A 18 -25.91 -24.57 -14.36
N GLN A 19 -25.28 -23.40 -14.56
CA GLN A 19 -24.06 -22.99 -13.89
C GLN A 19 -24.33 -21.88 -12.88
N CYS A 20 -23.44 -21.75 -11.88
CA CYS A 20 -23.48 -20.60 -10.97
C CYS A 20 -22.85 -19.39 -11.64
N GLU A 21 -23.65 -18.34 -11.80
CA GLU A 21 -23.25 -17.10 -12.43
C GLU A 21 -23.53 -15.93 -11.50
N CYS A 22 -22.76 -14.86 -11.64
CA CYS A 22 -22.96 -13.67 -10.83
C CYS A 22 -24.30 -13.01 -11.15
N ALA A 23 -25.11 -12.73 -10.12
CA ALA A 23 -26.41 -12.11 -10.30
C ALA A 23 -26.34 -10.72 -10.95
N LYS A 24 -25.20 -10.04 -10.79
CA LYS A 24 -24.87 -8.78 -11.46
C LYS A 24 -23.40 -8.81 -11.85
N ARG A 25 -23.10 -8.24 -13.02
CA ARG A 25 -21.74 -7.97 -13.47
C ARG A 25 -21.51 -6.45 -13.47
N PRO A 26 -20.86 -5.89 -12.43
CA PRO A 26 -20.55 -4.46 -12.42
C PRO A 26 -19.54 -4.12 -13.53
N GLN A 27 -19.60 -2.88 -14.01
CA GLN A 27 -18.54 -2.32 -14.84
C GLN A 27 -17.35 -1.97 -13.93
N CYS A 28 -16.20 -2.57 -14.20
CA CYS A 28 -14.99 -2.33 -13.42
C CYS A 28 -14.31 -1.02 -13.84
N SER A 29 -13.61 -0.41 -12.88
CA SER A 29 -12.79 0.76 -13.17
C SER A 29 -11.58 0.37 -14.03
N ARG A 30 -10.89 1.36 -14.61
CA ARG A 30 -9.77 1.15 -15.56
C ARG A 30 -8.68 0.18 -15.08
N PHE A 31 -8.49 0.03 -13.77
CA PHE A 31 -7.42 -0.76 -13.18
C PHE A 31 -7.91 -2.02 -12.45
N GLN A 32 -9.20 -2.33 -12.56
CA GLN A 32 -9.81 -3.48 -11.91
C GLN A 32 -10.35 -4.45 -12.95
N ASP A 33 -10.26 -5.73 -12.62
CA ASP A 33 -10.87 -6.82 -13.38
C ASP A 33 -12.03 -7.43 -12.63
N PHE A 34 -13.01 -7.92 -13.38
CA PHE A 34 -14.15 -8.62 -12.80
C PHE A 34 -13.73 -10.04 -12.40
N ASN A 35 -13.83 -10.35 -11.11
CA ASN A 35 -13.64 -11.70 -10.59
C ASN A 35 -14.99 -12.44 -10.57
N PRO A 36 -15.21 -13.47 -11.43
CA PRO A 36 -16.47 -14.19 -11.52
C PRO A 36 -16.73 -15.11 -10.32
N ARG A 37 -15.71 -15.44 -9.51
CA ARG A 37 -15.88 -16.25 -8.29
C ARG A 37 -16.45 -15.41 -7.14
N THR A 38 -16.00 -14.18 -6.99
CA THR A 38 -16.45 -13.26 -5.92
C THR A 38 -17.58 -12.35 -6.37
N CYS A 39 -17.78 -12.22 -7.68
CA CYS A 39 -18.70 -11.30 -8.34
C CYS A 39 -18.38 -9.82 -8.06
N ARG A 40 -17.09 -9.49 -7.95
CA ARG A 40 -16.61 -8.15 -7.62
C ARG A 40 -15.54 -7.69 -8.60
N CYS A 41 -15.40 -6.38 -8.73
CA CYS A 41 -14.23 -5.78 -9.37
C CYS A 41 -13.09 -5.76 -8.37
N GLU A 42 -11.97 -6.35 -8.75
CA GLU A 42 -10.79 -6.51 -7.91
C GLU A 42 -9.57 -6.05 -8.70
N CYS A 43 -8.57 -5.54 -7.99
CA CYS A 43 -7.29 -5.27 -8.63
C CYS A 43 -6.65 -6.60 -9.05
N GLU A 44 -5.88 -6.58 -10.14
CA GLU A 44 -5.01 -7.71 -10.48
C GLU A 44 -4.15 -8.06 -9.26
N ASN A 45 -3.99 -9.36 -8.98
CA ASN A 45 -3.32 -9.84 -7.79
C ASN A 45 -1.79 -9.65 -7.89
N ARG A 46 -1.34 -8.41 -7.79
CA ARG A 46 0.08 -8.03 -7.71
C ARG A 46 0.41 -7.66 -6.26
N PRO A 47 1.28 -8.42 -5.57
CA PRO A 47 1.70 -8.04 -4.23
C PRO A 47 2.43 -6.69 -4.28
N CYS A 48 2.11 -5.82 -3.33
CA CYS A 48 2.83 -4.56 -3.20
C CYS A 48 4.24 -4.77 -2.66
N PRO A 49 5.20 -3.89 -3.01
CA PRO A 49 6.52 -3.87 -2.40
C PRO A 49 6.46 -3.80 -0.86
N ARG A 50 7.56 -4.17 -0.21
CA ARG A 50 7.67 -4.18 1.25
C ARG A 50 7.21 -2.82 1.84
N ASN A 51 6.39 -2.87 2.89
CA ASN A 51 5.82 -1.72 3.61
C ASN A 51 4.81 -0.86 2.83
N GLN A 52 4.46 -1.25 1.60
CA GLN A 52 3.37 -0.63 0.84
C GLN A 52 2.07 -1.44 0.98
N VAL A 53 0.95 -0.79 0.70
CA VAL A 53 -0.39 -1.38 0.65
C VAL A 53 -1.06 -1.06 -0.67
N LEU A 54 -1.83 -2.02 -1.17
CA LEU A 54 -2.60 -1.85 -2.38
C LEU A 54 -3.83 -1.00 -2.07
N ASN A 55 -4.00 0.09 -2.79
CA ASN A 55 -5.27 0.81 -2.78
C ASN A 55 -6.28 0.04 -3.65
N PRO A 56 -7.37 -0.50 -3.08
CA PRO A 56 -8.30 -1.35 -3.83
C PRO A 56 -9.10 -0.59 -4.89
N LYS A 57 -9.14 0.75 -4.86
CA LYS A 57 -9.86 1.58 -5.84
C LYS A 57 -8.99 1.96 -7.04
N THR A 58 -7.73 2.33 -6.78
CA THR A 58 -6.79 2.76 -7.83
C THR A 58 -5.87 1.64 -8.31
N CYS A 59 -5.79 0.54 -7.57
CA CYS A 59 -4.89 -0.58 -7.79
C CYS A 59 -3.41 -0.18 -7.84
N GLN A 60 -3.08 0.88 -7.11
CA GLN A 60 -1.71 1.36 -6.94
C GLN A 60 -1.21 1.02 -5.54
N CYS A 61 0.08 0.71 -5.44
CA CYS A 61 0.76 0.52 -4.18
C CYS A 61 1.22 1.87 -3.63
N SER A 62 0.97 2.11 -2.35
CA SER A 62 1.46 3.29 -1.64
C SER A 62 1.82 2.96 -0.21
N CYS A 63 2.60 3.82 0.42
CA CYS A 63 2.91 3.67 1.84
C CYS A 63 1.63 3.67 2.69
N LYS A 64 1.63 2.87 3.76
CA LYS A 64 0.53 2.85 4.72
C LYS A 64 0.27 4.27 5.25
N PRO A 65 -1.00 4.68 5.36
CA PRO A 65 -1.31 5.96 5.99
C PRO A 65 -0.88 5.94 7.45
N GLY A 66 -0.54 7.12 7.99
CA GLY A 66 -0.22 7.28 9.40
C GLY A 66 1.24 7.02 9.78
N ILE A 67 2.15 6.85 8.81
CA ILE A 67 3.59 6.91 9.09
C ILE A 67 3.92 8.32 9.58
N ARG A 68 4.36 8.43 10.84
CA ARG A 68 4.80 9.67 11.47
C ARG A 68 6.31 9.67 11.53
N CYS A 69 6.92 10.68 10.92
CA CYS A 69 8.36 10.88 10.98
C CYS A 69 8.72 11.94 12.00
N SER A 70 9.95 11.88 12.52
CA SER A 70 10.49 12.92 13.40
C SER A 70 10.56 14.27 12.68
N ARG A 71 10.69 15.35 13.46
CA ARG A 71 10.92 16.69 12.91
C ARG A 71 12.12 16.64 11.96
N ASN A 72 11.96 17.19 10.75
CA ASN A 72 12.95 17.21 9.65
C ASN A 72 13.14 15.90 8.85
N GLN A 73 12.38 14.84 9.16
CA GLN A 73 12.31 13.64 8.33
C GLN A 73 11.04 13.65 7.46
N ARG A 74 11.12 12.98 6.31
CA ARG A 74 9.97 12.70 5.44
C ARG A 74 9.86 11.22 5.13
N VAL A 75 8.64 10.78 4.85
CA VAL A 75 8.41 9.43 4.34
C VAL A 75 8.95 9.38 2.91
N ASN A 76 9.91 8.50 2.67
CA ASN A 76 10.30 8.14 1.32
C ASN A 76 9.18 7.29 0.71
N PRO A 77 8.54 7.73 -0.40
CA PRO A 77 7.37 7.06 -0.95
C PRO A 77 7.67 5.67 -1.55
N HIS A 78 8.94 5.34 -1.79
CA HIS A 78 9.35 4.04 -2.33
C HIS A 78 9.66 3.04 -1.21
N THR A 79 10.41 3.47 -0.19
CA THR A 79 10.84 2.60 0.92
C THR A 79 9.83 2.56 2.08
N CYS A 80 8.96 3.56 2.15
CA CYS A 80 8.06 3.84 3.27
C CYS A 80 8.76 3.97 4.62
N GLN A 81 10.01 4.44 4.58
CA GLN A 81 10.81 4.76 5.76
C GLN A 81 10.91 6.27 5.94
N CYS A 82 11.12 6.69 7.18
CA CYS A 82 11.42 8.07 7.49
C CYS A 82 12.89 8.34 7.22
N GLU A 83 13.15 9.30 6.33
CA GLU A 83 14.47 9.65 5.87
C GLU A 83 14.66 11.16 5.98
N CYS A 84 15.89 11.60 6.23
CA CYS A 84 16.22 13.02 6.23
C CYS A 84 16.22 13.55 4.80
N ASP A 85 15.55 14.69 4.57
CA ASP A 85 15.55 15.36 3.26
C ASP A 85 16.96 15.69 2.77
N LYS A 86 17.85 16.01 3.72
CA LYS A 86 19.25 16.32 3.49
C LYS A 86 20.10 15.64 4.55
N LYS A 87 21.26 15.12 4.13
CA LYS A 87 22.33 14.69 5.02
C LYS A 87 23.48 15.70 4.88
N PRO A 88 23.54 16.74 5.72
CA PRO A 88 24.65 17.69 5.68
C PRO A 88 25.97 16.98 5.96
N ARG A 89 27.06 17.55 5.43
CA ARG A 89 28.41 17.17 5.87
C ARG A 89 28.66 17.87 7.20
N CYS A 90 28.87 17.08 8.25
CA CYS A 90 29.20 17.61 9.56
C CYS A 90 30.64 18.11 9.61
N SER A 91 30.86 19.13 10.42
CA SER A 91 32.20 19.65 10.66
C SER A 91 33.02 18.65 11.50
N LYS A 92 34.33 18.92 11.68
CA LYS A 92 35.28 18.04 12.37
C LYS A 92 34.83 17.61 13.78
N TYR A 93 34.01 18.42 14.46
CA TYR A 93 33.59 18.20 15.85
C TYR A 93 32.11 17.82 16.00
N GLU A 94 31.43 17.57 14.89
CA GLU A 94 30.01 17.22 14.86
C GLU A 94 29.80 15.84 14.26
N VAL A 95 28.76 15.15 14.73
CA VAL A 95 28.29 13.89 14.18
C VAL A 95 26.85 14.05 13.74
N PHE A 96 26.52 13.46 12.60
CA PHE A 96 25.17 13.51 12.07
C PHE A 96 24.21 12.71 12.95
N ASN A 97 23.20 13.37 13.50
CA ASN A 97 22.08 12.71 14.18
C ASN A 97 20.99 12.38 13.14
N PRO A 98 20.77 11.10 12.81
CA PRO A 98 19.77 10.71 11.81
C PRO A 98 18.32 10.91 12.26
N TYR A 99 18.06 11.05 13.57
CA TYR A 99 16.73 11.29 14.11
C TYR A 99 16.33 12.77 14.08
N ALA A 100 17.29 13.67 14.27
CA ALA A 100 17.09 15.12 14.19
C ALA A 100 17.40 15.71 12.80
N CYS A 101 18.05 14.92 11.94
CA CYS A 101 18.52 15.31 10.61
C CYS A 101 19.43 16.54 10.60
N GLN A 102 20.28 16.63 11.62
CA GLN A 102 21.22 17.74 11.80
C GLN A 102 22.55 17.22 12.34
N CYS A 103 23.60 18.00 12.14
CA CYS A 103 24.88 17.77 12.78
C CYS A 103 24.77 18.20 14.23
N GLU A 104 25.13 17.31 15.14
CA GLU A 104 25.12 17.57 16.57
C GLU A 104 26.53 17.45 17.09
N CYS A 105 26.89 18.41 17.92
CA CYS A 105 28.22 18.54 18.44
C CYS A 105 28.48 17.43 19.46
N GLN A 106 29.60 16.71 19.33
CA GLN A 106 29.91 15.58 20.21
C GLN A 106 30.96 15.94 21.27
N GLY A 107 30.51 15.95 22.53
CA GLY A 107 31.38 16.00 23.68
C GLY A 107 31.96 17.38 23.98
N LYS A 108 33.19 17.40 24.53
CA LYS A 108 33.82 18.59 25.14
C LYS A 108 34.31 19.65 24.15
N TRP A 109 34.14 19.41 22.85
CA TRP A 109 34.75 20.20 21.78
C TRP A 109 33.77 21.19 21.12
N CYS A 110 32.63 21.45 21.78
CA CYS A 110 31.63 22.40 21.34
C CYS A 110 31.93 23.78 21.93
N PRO A 111 32.15 24.82 21.10
CA PRO A 111 32.24 26.18 21.62
C PRO A 111 30.86 26.58 22.16
N GLY A 112 30.80 26.88 23.45
CA GLY A 112 29.63 27.47 24.11
C GLY A 112 29.54 28.96 23.86
#